data_AF-A0AAW7IX27-F1
#
_entry.id   AF-A0AAW7IX27-F1
#
_cell.length_a   1.000
_cell.length_b   1.000
_cell.length_c   1.000
_cell.angle_alpha   90.00
_cell.angle_beta   90.00
_cell.angle_gamma   90.00
#
_symmetry.space_group_name_H-M   'P 1'
#
loop_
_entity.id
_entity.type
_entity.pdbx_description
1 polymer ?
#
loop_
_entity_poly.entity_id
_entity_poly.type
_entity_poly.pdbx_seq_one_letter_code
_entity_poly.pdbx_strand_id
1 'polypeptide(L)'
;MSLLLNVQESKGHRYVYSSINIKKDFEQFGKLIFEISTLPDSRGQKVKIYQLNRNQAMLMITYLDNTEVVRNFKIALVKRFDEMEKELQARKIARAVEKPKGVNLHQSISEWVHYPRHGNTWHTIIRSLLATTVTGLTKKQIQARDTDWRKEKTLLDLLNSEEMERYKMLENIVIPMIEAGSDYEPLKTAIKATMTTKKP
;
A
#
# COMPACT_ATOMS: atom_id res chain seq x y z
N MET A 1 -9.07 12.95 -9.33
CA MET A 1 -10.12 13.94 -9.66
C MET A 1 -9.48 14.90 -10.65
N SER A 2 -9.81 14.75 -11.94
CA SER A 2 -9.16 15.49 -13.03
C SER A 2 -10.00 16.73 -13.32
N LEU A 3 -9.43 17.92 -13.15
CA LEU A 3 -10.07 19.16 -13.58
C LEU A 3 -9.99 19.25 -15.11
N LEU A 4 -11.14 19.18 -15.77
CA LEU A 4 -11.27 19.34 -17.22
C LEU A 4 -11.16 20.84 -17.56
N LEU A 5 -10.06 21.23 -18.20
CA LEU A 5 -9.88 22.60 -18.68
C LEU A 5 -9.83 22.60 -20.20
N ASN A 6 -10.83 23.24 -20.77
CA ASN A 6 -11.03 23.39 -22.21
C ASN A 6 -10.37 24.72 -22.62
N VAL A 7 -9.14 24.66 -23.12
CA VAL A 7 -8.48 25.84 -23.68
C VAL A 7 -9.00 26.00 -25.11
N GLN A 8 -10.01 26.86 -25.28
CA GLN A 8 -10.47 27.33 -26.58
C GLN A 8 -9.44 28.32 -27.12
N GLU A 9 -8.66 27.95 -28.14
CA GLU A 9 -7.93 28.92 -28.97
C GLU A 9 -8.95 29.66 -29.84
N SER A 10 -9.53 30.75 -29.33
CA SER A 10 -10.33 31.65 -30.16
C SER A 10 -9.41 32.43 -31.09
N LYS A 11 -9.45 32.12 -32.38
CA LYS A 11 -8.81 32.92 -33.43
C LYS A 11 -9.50 34.29 -33.51
N GLY A 12 -8.86 35.36 -33.02
CA GLY A 12 -9.37 36.70 -33.30
C GLY A 12 -8.90 37.87 -32.44
N HIS A 13 -8.27 37.66 -31.28
CA HIS A 13 -7.84 38.79 -30.45
C HIS A 13 -6.38 38.72 -30.02
N ARG A 14 -5.75 39.88 -30.14
CA ARG A 14 -4.34 40.22 -30.07
C ARG A 14 -3.85 40.13 -28.61
N TYR A 15 -3.78 38.93 -28.05
CA TYR A 15 -3.07 38.64 -26.78
C TYR A 15 -2.38 37.27 -26.88
N VAL A 16 -1.42 37.16 -27.80
CA VAL A 16 -0.49 36.01 -27.87
C VAL A 16 0.74 36.37 -27.03
N TYR A 17 0.56 36.52 -25.73
CA TYR A 17 1.66 36.26 -24.81
C TYR A 17 1.50 34.81 -24.32
N SER A 18 2.53 34.00 -24.59
CA SER A 18 2.98 32.92 -23.71
C SER A 18 2.30 31.52 -23.65
N SER A 19 1.68 30.98 -24.70
CA SER A 19 1.29 29.54 -24.67
C SER A 19 2.48 28.58 -24.44
N ILE A 20 3.69 29.00 -24.82
CA ILE A 20 4.94 28.22 -24.64
C ILE A 20 5.51 28.36 -23.22
N ASN A 21 5.49 29.55 -22.60
CA ASN A 21 6.02 29.72 -21.24
C ASN A 21 5.09 29.10 -20.19
N ILE A 22 3.78 29.29 -20.33
CA ILE A 22 2.79 28.72 -19.40
C ILE A 22 2.92 27.19 -19.33
N LYS A 23 3.18 26.53 -20.47
CA LYS A 23 3.40 25.09 -20.51
C LYS A 23 4.68 24.67 -19.77
N LYS A 24 5.78 25.40 -19.98
CA LYS A 24 7.05 25.14 -19.26
C LYS A 24 6.89 25.33 -17.76
N ASP A 25 6.13 26.33 -17.33
CA ASP A 25 5.89 26.60 -15.91
C ASP A 25 5.08 25.46 -15.27
N PHE A 26 4.09 24.89 -15.97
CA PHE A 26 3.38 23.71 -15.50
C PHE A 26 4.24 22.44 -15.46
N GLU A 27 5.17 22.29 -16.40
CA GLU A 27 6.10 21.16 -16.44
C GLU A 27 7.08 21.17 -15.24
N GLN A 28 7.33 22.34 -14.60
CA GLN A 28 8.10 22.41 -13.34
C GLN A 28 7.45 21.64 -12.19
N PHE A 29 6.12 21.52 -12.21
CA PHE A 29 5.34 20.81 -11.18
C PHE A 29 4.99 19.37 -11.58
N GLY A 30 5.55 18.87 -12.69
CA GLY A 30 5.38 17.50 -13.16
C GLY A 30 4.94 17.41 -14.63
N LYS A 31 4.94 16.19 -15.18
CA LYS A 31 4.60 15.96 -16.58
C LYS A 31 3.13 16.27 -16.86
N LEU A 32 2.88 17.10 -17.87
CA LEU A 32 1.52 17.38 -18.37
C LEU A 32 0.99 16.16 -19.14
N ILE A 33 -0.11 15.59 -18.65
CA ILE A 33 -0.84 14.51 -19.30
C ILE A 33 -1.99 15.13 -20.09
N PHE A 34 -2.22 14.67 -21.31
CA PHE A 34 -3.32 15.14 -22.14
C PHE A 34 -4.01 13.99 -22.87
N GLU A 35 -5.30 14.17 -23.12
CA GLU A 35 -6.13 13.30 -23.94
C GLU A 35 -6.63 14.07 -25.16
N ILE A 36 -6.75 13.39 -26.29
CA ILE A 36 -7.30 13.96 -27.52
C ILE A 36 -8.77 13.60 -27.57
N SER A 37 -9.65 14.61 -27.59
CA SER A 37 -11.09 14.42 -27.68
C SER A 37 -11.70 15.30 -28.77
N THR A 38 -12.87 14.92 -29.27
CA THR A 38 -13.67 15.70 -30.21
C THR A 38 -14.74 16.45 -29.43
N LEU A 39 -14.78 17.78 -29.56
CA LEU A 39 -15.84 18.57 -28.93
C LEU A 39 -17.19 18.29 -29.61
N PRO A 40 -18.30 18.17 -28.85
CA PRO A 40 -19.63 17.91 -29.40
C PRO A 40 -20.07 18.95 -30.44
N ASP A 41 -19.62 20.20 -30.28
CA ASP A 41 -20.04 21.35 -31.08
C ASP A 41 -18.98 21.79 -32.13
N SER A 42 -17.85 21.08 -32.21
CA SER A 42 -16.86 21.37 -33.24
C SER A 42 -17.02 20.41 -34.42
N ARG A 43 -16.90 20.93 -35.64
CA ARG A 43 -16.96 20.17 -36.91
C ARG A 43 -15.78 19.18 -37.05
N GLY A 44 -15.67 18.21 -36.14
CA GLY A 44 -14.60 17.21 -36.10
C GLY A 44 -13.23 17.73 -35.65
N GLN A 45 -13.13 18.91 -35.03
CA GLN A 45 -11.84 19.39 -34.52
C GLN A 45 -11.42 18.60 -33.27
N LYS A 46 -10.20 18.05 -33.36
CA LYS A 46 -9.54 17.35 -32.25
C LYS A 46 -8.94 18.38 -31.31
N VAL A 47 -9.35 18.36 -30.05
CA VAL A 47 -8.86 19.25 -28.99
C VAL A 47 -8.08 18.45 -27.96
N LYS A 48 -7.03 19.08 -27.40
CA LYS A 48 -6.23 18.49 -26.32
C LYS A 48 -6.81 18.91 -24.98
N ILE A 49 -7.21 17.94 -24.17
CA ILE A 49 -7.68 18.14 -22.81
C ILE A 49 -6.53 17.80 -21.86
N TYR A 50 -6.07 18.77 -21.09
CA TYR A 50 -4.97 18.57 -20.13
C TYR A 50 -5.52 18.18 -18.76
N GLN A 51 -4.87 17.20 -18.12
CA GLN A 51 -5.11 16.84 -16.73
C GLN A 51 -4.05 17.52 -15.86
N LEU A 52 -4.51 18.41 -14.96
CA LEU A 52 -3.62 19.15 -14.08
C LEU A 52 -3.56 18.52 -12.69
N ASN A 53 -2.37 18.50 -12.10
CA ASN A 53 -2.19 18.25 -10.68
C ASN A 53 -2.50 19.50 -9.84
N ARG A 54 -2.49 19.39 -8.51
CA ARG A 54 -2.84 20.49 -7.59
C ARG A 54 -2.03 21.76 -7.85
N ASN A 55 -0.70 21.65 -7.94
CA ASN A 55 0.19 22.80 -8.09
C ASN A 55 0.05 23.44 -9.48
N GLN A 56 -0.15 22.62 -10.51
CA GLN A 56 -0.47 23.10 -11.86
C GLN A 56 -1.83 23.83 -11.90
N ALA A 57 -2.88 23.31 -11.25
CA ALA A 57 -4.16 24.00 -11.17
C ALA A 57 -4.06 25.33 -10.39
N MET A 58 -3.25 25.36 -9.32
CA MET A 58 -3.03 26.57 -8.52
C MET A 58 -2.30 27.66 -9.33
N LEU A 59 -1.27 27.28 -10.09
CA LEU A 59 -0.59 28.20 -11.00
C LEU A 59 -1.52 28.67 -12.12
N MET A 60 -2.38 27.79 -12.65
CA MET A 60 -3.31 28.20 -13.70
C MET A 60 -4.26 29.29 -13.21
N ILE A 61 -4.70 29.19 -11.96
CA ILE A 61 -5.59 30.17 -11.34
C ILE A 61 -4.96 31.56 -11.21
N THR A 62 -3.63 31.65 -11.07
CA THR A 62 -2.95 32.96 -11.02
C THR A 62 -3.01 33.68 -12.36
N TYR A 63 -3.18 32.94 -13.46
CA TYR A 63 -3.35 33.50 -14.80
C TYR A 63 -4.79 33.89 -15.13
N LEU A 64 -5.78 33.57 -14.27
CA LEU A 64 -7.17 33.91 -14.49
C LEU A 64 -7.54 35.28 -13.89
N ASP A 65 -8.22 36.11 -14.69
CA ASP A 65 -8.73 37.42 -14.29
C ASP A 65 -9.68 37.34 -13.08
N ASN A 66 -9.71 38.40 -12.27
CA ASN A 66 -10.45 38.45 -11.01
C ASN A 66 -11.93 38.85 -11.17
N THR A 67 -12.64 38.24 -12.12
CA THR A 67 -14.10 38.40 -12.22
C THR A 67 -14.81 37.69 -11.07
N GLU A 68 -16.05 38.08 -10.77
CA GLU A 68 -16.83 37.50 -9.65
C GLU A 68 -17.03 35.98 -9.79
N VAL A 69 -17.31 35.52 -11.01
CA VAL A 69 -17.46 34.09 -11.34
C VAL A 69 -16.16 33.34 -11.07
N VAL A 70 -15.02 33.89 -11.51
CA VAL A 70 -13.71 33.26 -11.31
C VAL A 70 -13.35 33.26 -9.82
N ARG A 71 -13.68 34.32 -9.05
CA ARG A 71 -13.45 34.37 -7.60
C ARG A 71 -14.18 33.23 -6.88
N ASN A 72 -15.45 33.00 -7.20
CA ASN A 72 -16.22 31.90 -6.62
C ASN A 72 -15.63 30.54 -7.00
N PHE A 73 -15.15 30.39 -8.23
CA PHE A 73 -14.42 29.19 -8.66
C PHE A 73 -13.12 28.98 -7.86
N LYS A 74 -12.31 30.03 -7.65
CA LYS A 74 -11.08 29.96 -6.85
C LYS A 74 -11.37 29.49 -5.42
N ILE A 75 -12.42 30.03 -4.78
CA ILE A 75 -12.85 29.62 -3.43
C ILE A 75 -13.28 28.15 -3.39
N ALA A 76 -14.11 27.73 -4.34
CA ALA A 76 -14.58 26.34 -4.42
C ALA A 76 -13.41 25.36 -4.61
N LEU A 77 -12.45 25.72 -5.46
CA LEU A 77 -11.29 24.89 -5.73
C LEU A 77 -10.38 24.74 -4.51
N VAL A 78 -10.11 25.82 -3.78
CA VAL A 78 -9.33 25.75 -2.52
C VAL A 78 -10.01 24.82 -1.52
N LYS A 79 -11.32 24.97 -1.30
CA LYS A 79 -12.08 24.08 -0.41
C LYS A 79 -11.98 22.61 -0.83
N ARG A 80 -12.12 22.32 -2.12
CA ARG A 80 -12.02 20.95 -2.64
C ARG A 80 -10.62 20.36 -2.44
N PHE A 81 -9.56 21.13 -2.64
CA PHE A 81 -8.21 20.61 -2.41
C PHE A 81 -7.94 20.36 -0.94
N ASP A 82 -8.42 21.21 -0.03
CA ASP A 82 -8.28 20.99 1.40
C ASP A 82 -9.04 19.74 1.87
N GLU A 83 -10.27 19.53 1.36
CA GLU A 83 -11.05 18.31 1.62
C GLU A 83 -10.31 17.06 1.14
N MET A 84 -9.77 17.08 -0.08
CA MET A 84 -9.01 15.97 -0.64
C MET A 84 -7.71 15.69 0.12
N GLU A 85 -7.02 16.72 0.59
CA GLU A 85 -5.78 16.56 1.37
C GLU A 85 -6.06 15.90 2.71
N LYS A 86 -7.11 16.36 3.42
CA LYS A 86 -7.58 15.73 4.66
C LYS A 86 -7.96 14.27 4.46
N GLU A 87 -8.65 13.94 3.36
CA GLU A 87 -9.02 12.56 3.04
C GLU A 87 -7.79 11.69 2.76
N LEU A 88 -6.85 12.18 1.94
CA LEU A 88 -5.60 11.46 1.67
C LEU A 88 -4.78 11.25 2.95
N GLN A 89 -4.74 12.23 3.83
CA GLN A 89 -4.05 12.11 5.12
C GLN A 89 -4.74 11.11 6.04
N ALA A 90 -6.07 11.14 6.14
CA ALA A 90 -6.84 10.15 6.90
C ALA A 90 -6.61 8.72 6.35
N ARG A 91 -6.59 8.54 5.03
CA ARG A 91 -6.26 7.25 4.38
C ARG A 91 -4.82 6.81 4.68
N LYS A 92 -3.86 7.74 4.70
CA LYS A 92 -2.46 7.42 5.07
C LYS A 92 -2.35 6.98 6.53
N ILE A 93 -3.05 7.66 7.45
CA ILE A 93 -3.09 7.31 8.86
C ILE A 93 -3.75 5.93 9.04
N ALA A 94 -4.92 5.71 8.44
CA ALA A 94 -5.61 4.42 8.46
C ALA A 94 -4.72 3.29 7.92
N ARG A 95 -4.05 3.49 6.77
CA ARG A 95 -3.10 2.50 6.22
C ARG A 95 -1.85 2.31 7.08
N ALA A 96 -1.38 3.32 7.79
CA ALA A 96 -0.27 3.18 8.72
C ALA A 96 -0.68 2.38 9.97
N VAL A 97 -1.94 2.46 10.36
CA VAL A 97 -2.56 1.65 11.43
C VAL A 97 -2.85 0.23 10.93
N GLU A 98 -3.30 0.05 9.68
CA GLU A 98 -3.67 -1.23 9.06
C GLU A 98 -2.48 -2.00 8.50
N LYS A 99 -1.37 -1.34 8.15
CA LYS A 99 -0.11 -2.06 7.93
C LYS A 99 0.13 -2.82 9.22
N PRO A 100 0.16 -4.17 9.20
CA PRO A 100 0.54 -4.88 10.40
C PRO A 100 1.89 -4.29 10.79
N LYS A 101 1.96 -3.71 12.01
CA LYS A 101 3.24 -3.43 12.63
C LYS A 101 4.07 -4.67 12.36
N GLY A 102 5.26 -4.52 11.79
CA GLY A 102 6.12 -5.65 11.42
C GLY A 102 6.67 -6.33 12.68
N VAL A 103 5.78 -6.76 13.57
CA VAL A 103 6.09 -7.47 14.78
C VAL A 103 6.54 -8.83 14.31
N ASN A 104 7.83 -9.06 14.45
CA ASN A 104 8.42 -10.36 14.17
C ASN A 104 7.81 -11.36 15.16
N LEU A 105 7.54 -12.60 14.74
CA LEU A 105 7.13 -13.69 15.62
C LEU A 105 7.99 -13.74 16.90
N HIS A 106 9.28 -13.48 16.77
CA HIS A 106 10.20 -13.39 17.90
C HIS A 106 9.81 -12.29 18.91
N GLN A 107 9.45 -11.10 18.43
CA GLN A 107 9.03 -10.01 19.31
C GLN A 107 7.70 -10.34 20.00
N SER A 108 6.70 -10.81 19.25
CA SER A 108 5.38 -11.16 19.83
C SER A 108 5.48 -12.23 20.91
N ILE A 109 6.33 -13.24 20.73
CA ILE A 109 6.55 -14.29 21.74
C ILE A 109 7.23 -13.72 22.98
N SER A 110 8.17 -12.79 22.82
CA SER A 110 8.92 -12.21 23.94
C SER A 110 8.07 -11.27 24.79
N GLU A 111 7.08 -10.62 24.19
CA GLU A 111 6.11 -9.73 24.85
C GLU A 111 4.88 -10.48 25.40
N TRP A 112 4.79 -11.80 25.15
CA TRP A 112 3.62 -12.59 25.54
C TRP A 112 3.49 -12.75 27.05
N VAL A 113 2.26 -12.68 27.57
CA VAL A 113 1.94 -12.82 29.01
C VAL A 113 2.46 -14.14 29.60
N HIS A 114 2.46 -15.21 28.81
CA HIS A 114 2.96 -16.53 29.24
C HIS A 114 4.47 -16.70 29.10
N TYR A 115 5.18 -15.70 28.59
CA TYR A 115 6.63 -15.75 28.37
C TYR A 115 7.40 -16.15 29.63
N PRO A 116 7.14 -15.61 30.84
CA PRO A 116 7.90 -15.99 32.05
C PRO A 116 7.81 -17.47 32.43
N ARG A 117 6.78 -18.19 31.98
CA ARG A 117 6.56 -19.60 32.33
C ARG A 117 7.59 -20.54 31.70
N HIS A 118 7.98 -20.28 30.46
CA HIS A 118 8.92 -21.12 29.70
C HIS A 118 10.02 -20.33 28.97
N GLY A 119 10.06 -19.01 29.12
CA GLY A 119 11.07 -18.10 28.57
C GLY A 119 11.39 -18.38 27.10
N ASN A 120 12.68 -18.57 26.82
CA ASN A 120 13.18 -18.84 25.47
C ASN A 120 12.70 -20.17 24.86
N THR A 121 12.18 -21.10 25.66
CA THR A 121 11.63 -22.37 25.16
C THR A 121 10.36 -22.13 24.34
N TRP A 122 9.60 -21.07 24.60
CA TRP A 122 8.41 -20.73 23.81
C TRP A 122 8.72 -20.47 22.34
N HIS A 123 9.84 -19.81 22.05
CA HIS A 123 10.32 -19.62 20.68
C HIS A 123 10.54 -20.95 19.96
N THR A 124 11.13 -21.91 20.67
CA THR A 124 11.39 -23.25 20.12
C THR A 124 10.09 -24.02 19.92
N ILE A 125 9.18 -23.98 20.90
CA ILE A 125 7.89 -24.67 20.85
C ILE A 125 7.07 -24.15 19.66
N ILE A 126 6.89 -22.84 19.56
CA ILE A 126 6.05 -22.23 18.52
C ILE A 126 6.67 -22.44 17.13
N ARG A 127 7.98 -22.19 16.97
CA ARG A 127 8.65 -22.42 15.67
C ARG A 127 8.63 -23.88 15.25
N SER A 128 8.81 -24.80 16.21
CA SER A 128 8.73 -26.25 15.92
C SER A 128 7.31 -26.67 15.54
N LEU A 129 6.28 -26.15 16.23
CA LEU A 129 4.88 -26.41 15.90
C LEU A 129 4.56 -25.96 14.48
N LEU A 130 4.90 -24.71 14.14
CA LEU A 130 4.73 -24.16 12.80
C LEU A 130 5.42 -25.02 11.73
N ALA A 131 6.70 -25.35 11.93
CA ALA A 131 7.45 -26.18 10.98
C ALA A 131 6.86 -27.59 10.83
N THR A 132 6.46 -28.23 11.92
CA THR A 132 5.82 -29.56 11.87
C THR A 132 4.47 -29.53 11.17
N THR A 133 3.71 -28.44 11.30
CA THR A 133 2.40 -28.30 10.65
C THR A 133 2.53 -28.05 9.16
N VAL A 134 3.55 -27.31 8.72
CA VAL A 134 3.81 -27.01 7.31
C VAL A 134 4.36 -28.22 6.57
N THR A 135 5.32 -28.92 7.18
CA THR A 135 6.04 -30.02 6.54
C THR A 135 5.35 -31.39 6.75
N GLY A 136 4.48 -31.51 7.76
CA GLY A 136 3.94 -32.80 8.21
C GLY A 136 4.97 -33.71 8.87
N LEU A 137 6.22 -33.24 9.02
CA LEU A 137 7.35 -34.01 9.55
C LEU A 137 7.77 -33.48 10.92
N THR A 138 8.32 -34.35 11.76
CA THR A 138 8.91 -33.93 13.03
C THR A 138 10.21 -33.16 12.82
N LYS A 139 10.60 -32.29 13.78
CA LYS A 139 11.86 -31.53 13.71
C LYS A 139 13.08 -32.40 13.37
N LYS A 140 13.16 -33.61 13.93
CA LYS A 140 14.24 -34.57 13.66
C LYS A 140 14.24 -35.08 12.23
N GLN A 141 13.06 -35.31 11.64
CA GLN A 141 12.91 -35.73 10.25
C GLN A 141 13.23 -34.61 9.26
N ILE A 142 12.89 -33.35 9.60
CA ILE A 142 13.27 -32.17 8.80
C ILE A 142 14.80 -32.03 8.77
N GLN A 143 15.46 -32.22 9.91
CA GLN A 143 16.92 -32.22 10.00
C GLN A 143 17.56 -33.40 9.26
N ALA A 144 16.93 -34.59 9.28
CA ALA A 144 17.41 -35.77 8.56
C ALA A 144 17.21 -35.71 7.04
N ARG A 145 16.32 -34.83 6.54
CA ARG A 145 16.15 -34.56 5.10
C ARG A 145 17.33 -33.77 4.51
N ASP A 146 18.07 -33.05 5.34
CA ASP A 146 19.21 -32.27 4.88
C ASP A 146 20.43 -33.17 4.68
N THR A 147 20.94 -33.19 3.45
CA THR A 147 22.10 -33.98 3.04
C THR A 147 23.41 -33.22 3.26
N ASP A 148 23.33 -31.97 3.72
CA ASP A 148 24.41 -31.00 3.65
C ASP A 148 25.08 -30.80 5.02
N TRP A 149 26.31 -31.28 5.16
CA TRP A 149 27.06 -31.34 6.43
C TRP A 149 27.70 -30.00 6.84
N ARG A 150 27.58 -28.96 6.02
CA ARG A 150 28.29 -27.69 6.19
C ARG A 150 27.40 -26.65 6.88
N LYS A 151 27.62 -26.52 8.20
CA LYS A 151 27.05 -25.56 9.17
C LYS A 151 25.74 -25.99 9.82
N GLU A 152 25.61 -25.66 11.12
CA GLU A 152 24.33 -25.72 11.83
C GLU A 152 23.34 -24.75 11.17
N LYS A 153 22.45 -25.28 10.32
CA LYS A 153 21.39 -24.50 9.68
C LYS A 153 20.24 -24.30 10.67
N THR A 154 19.66 -23.10 10.66
CA THR A 154 18.45 -22.83 11.46
C THR A 154 17.28 -23.61 10.86
N LEU A 155 16.30 -23.99 11.68
CA LEU A 155 15.11 -24.75 11.22
C LEU A 155 14.46 -24.13 9.98
N LEU A 156 14.48 -22.79 9.85
CA LEU A 156 13.94 -22.05 8.71
C LEU A 156 14.74 -22.25 7.41
N ASP A 157 16.06 -22.41 7.48
CA ASP A 157 16.91 -22.62 6.28
C ASP A 157 16.69 -24.01 5.66
N LEU A 158 16.03 -24.92 6.37
CA LEU A 158 15.74 -26.29 5.91
C LEU A 158 14.41 -26.40 5.15
N LEU A 159 13.61 -25.33 5.12
CA LEU A 159 12.32 -25.31 4.43
C LEU A 159 12.50 -24.97 2.94
N ASN A 160 11.78 -25.69 2.08
CA ASN A 160 11.65 -25.36 0.66
C ASN A 160 10.82 -24.06 0.47
N SER A 161 10.90 -23.44 -0.72
CA SER A 161 10.19 -22.18 -1.04
C SER A 161 8.68 -22.26 -0.77
N GLU A 162 8.01 -23.35 -1.17
CA GLU A 162 6.57 -23.52 -0.93
C GLU A 162 6.26 -23.72 0.57
N GLU A 163 7.11 -24.47 1.29
CA GLU A 163 6.99 -24.66 2.74
C GLU A 163 7.18 -23.33 3.47
N MET A 164 8.13 -22.49 3.02
CA MET A 164 8.40 -21.16 3.58
C MET A 164 7.23 -20.19 3.39
N GLU A 165 6.53 -20.22 2.26
CA GLU A 165 5.33 -19.39 2.06
C GLU A 165 4.20 -19.79 3.01
N ARG A 166 3.95 -21.08 3.17
CA ARG A 166 2.97 -21.60 4.14
C ARG A 166 3.35 -21.25 5.57
N TYR A 167 4.64 -21.29 5.89
CA TYR A 167 5.17 -20.88 7.20
C TYR A 167 4.85 -19.40 7.48
N LYS A 168 5.12 -18.50 6.54
CA LYS A 168 4.81 -17.06 6.67
C LYS A 168 3.31 -16.80 6.81
N MET A 169 2.46 -17.57 6.13
CA MET A 169 1.00 -17.46 6.31
C MET A 169 0.59 -17.80 7.74
N LEU A 170 1.16 -18.86 8.33
CA LEU A 170 0.89 -19.21 9.71
C LEU A 170 1.44 -18.17 10.70
N GLU A 171 2.62 -17.58 10.44
CA GLU A 171 3.15 -16.49 11.27
C GLU A 171 2.16 -15.33 11.33
N ASN A 172 1.58 -14.93 10.19
CA ASN A 172 0.58 -13.86 10.12
C ASN A 172 -0.72 -14.16 10.90
N ILE A 173 -0.99 -15.43 11.24
CA ILE A 173 -2.14 -15.83 12.07
C ILE A 173 -1.73 -15.90 13.54
N VAL A 174 -0.57 -16.47 13.82
CA VAL A 174 -0.07 -16.69 15.18
C VAL A 174 0.29 -15.38 15.88
N ILE A 175 0.90 -14.43 15.17
CA ILE A 175 1.29 -13.13 15.72
C ILE A 175 0.08 -12.39 16.33
N PRO A 176 -1.04 -12.17 15.59
CA PRO A 176 -2.24 -11.55 16.16
C PRO A 176 -2.85 -12.33 17.33
N MET A 177 -2.82 -13.68 17.29
CA MET A 177 -3.36 -14.50 18.38
C MET A 177 -2.58 -14.33 19.68
N ILE A 178 -1.25 -14.22 19.58
CA ILE A 178 -0.36 -13.98 20.73
C ILE A 178 -0.56 -12.56 21.26
N GLU A 179 -0.66 -11.57 20.37
CA GLU A 179 -0.93 -10.17 20.74
C GLU A 179 -2.29 -9.99 21.41
N ALA A 180 -3.30 -10.75 20.99
CA ALA A 180 -4.62 -10.81 21.63
C ALA A 180 -4.59 -11.50 23.00
N GLY A 181 -3.44 -12.02 23.46
CA GLY A 181 -3.29 -12.67 24.76
C GLY A 181 -3.84 -14.10 24.81
N SER A 182 -4.01 -14.77 23.67
CA SER A 182 -4.53 -16.15 23.62
C SER A 182 -3.59 -17.13 24.33
N ASP A 183 -4.18 -18.17 24.93
CA ASP A 183 -3.43 -19.31 25.47
C ASP A 183 -2.85 -20.21 24.37
N TYR A 184 -1.92 -21.10 24.76
CA TYR A 184 -1.24 -22.01 23.83
C TYR A 184 -2.16 -23.02 23.14
N GLU A 185 -3.16 -23.57 23.85
CA GLU A 185 -4.04 -24.61 23.31
C GLU A 185 -4.96 -24.10 22.16
N PRO A 186 -5.60 -22.92 22.28
CA PRO A 186 -6.29 -22.28 21.15
C PRO A 186 -5.37 -22.05 19.94
N LEU A 187 -4.15 -21.58 20.17
CA LEU A 187 -3.15 -21.32 19.13
C LEU A 187 -2.77 -22.60 18.39
N LYS A 188 -2.53 -23.68 19.12
CA LYS A 188 -2.23 -25.00 18.55
C LYS A 188 -3.38 -25.57 17.73
N THR A 189 -4.61 -25.34 18.17
CA THR A 189 -5.82 -25.79 17.47
C THR A 189 -6.02 -25.02 16.17
N ALA A 190 -5.87 -23.70 16.19
CA ALA A 190 -5.96 -22.84 15.01
C ALA A 190 -4.91 -23.21 13.94
N ILE A 191 -3.64 -23.37 14.35
CA ILE A 191 -2.57 -23.75 13.42
C ILE A 191 -2.89 -25.10 12.74
N LYS A 192 -3.35 -26.11 13.50
CA LYS A 192 -3.71 -27.41 12.93
C LYS A 192 -4.92 -27.33 11.99
N ALA A 193 -5.94 -26.56 12.34
CA ALA A 193 -7.15 -26.40 11.53
C ALA A 193 -6.85 -25.77 10.15
N THR A 194 -5.96 -24.78 10.11
CA THR A 194 -5.60 -24.07 8.86
C THR A 194 -4.97 -24.96 7.78
N MET A 195 -4.37 -26.11 8.17
CA MET A 195 -3.83 -27.09 7.21
C MET A 195 -4.92 -28.02 6.64
N THR A 196 -6.07 -28.15 7.29
CA THR A 196 -7.16 -29.05 6.85
C THR A 196 -8.10 -28.42 5.83
N THR A 197 -8.10 -27.10 5.70
CA THR A 197 -9.01 -26.36 4.81
C THR A 197 -8.50 -26.16 3.40
N LYS A 198 -7.25 -26.56 3.08
CA LYS A 198 -6.75 -26.60 1.71
C LYS A 198 -6.95 -28.01 1.14
N LYS A 199 -8.17 -28.27 0.65
CA LYS A 199 -8.47 -29.43 -0.21
C LYS A 199 -7.59 -29.33 -1.48
N PRO A 200 -7.02 -30.45 -1.99
CA PRO A 200 -6.13 -30.46 -3.15
C PRO A 200 -6.74 -29.81 -4.38
#